data_AF-A0A7J3B9I3-F1
#
_entry.id   AF-A0A7J3B9I3-F1
#
_cell.length_a   1.000
_cell.length_b   1.000
_cell.length_c   1.000
_cell.angle_alpha   90.00
_cell.angle_beta   90.00
_cell.angle_gamma   90.00
#
_symmetry.space_group_name_H-M   'P 1'
#
loop_
_entity.id
_entity.type
_entity.pdbx_description
1 polymer ?
#
loop_
_entity_poly.entity_id
_entity_poly.type
_entity_poly.pdbx_seq_one_letter_code
_entity_poly.pdbx_strand_id
1 'polypeptide(L)'
;MKIKLTPELSYIIGLWRKCRTFEGLGVKGRKELLEIFAKTAIELNLTTPDKMITEENRVFFYHGAYKKFFQDIEKEQLERFKYLNDYSANYLAGLFDGVGNIDENGVVSIQRLNKEDELLLLRLGFNTKRRAGVCIIERPLIFLAFIKNYSKLFKGHKIFEYIEASKSEKKT
;
A
#
# COMPACT_ATOMS: atom_id res chain seq x y z
N MET A 1 -8.96 -11.84 21.87
CA MET A 1 -9.20 -10.44 21.46
C MET A 1 -9.60 -10.43 19.99
N LYS A 2 -10.69 -9.75 19.60
CA LYS A 2 -11.10 -9.63 18.19
C LYS A 2 -10.40 -8.41 17.59
N ILE A 3 -9.36 -8.64 16.80
CA ILE A 3 -8.67 -7.58 16.05
C ILE A 3 -9.68 -6.98 15.06
N LYS A 4 -9.84 -5.65 15.07
CA LYS A 4 -10.71 -4.92 14.13
C LYS A 4 -9.86 -4.31 13.03
N LEU A 5 -10.35 -4.34 11.81
CA LEU A 5 -9.71 -3.62 10.71
C LEU A 5 -9.91 -2.11 10.92
N THR A 6 -8.84 -1.35 10.74
CA THR A 6 -8.85 0.13 10.69
C THR A 6 -8.23 0.58 9.37
N PRO A 7 -8.40 1.86 8.96
CA PRO A 7 -7.71 2.39 7.79
C PRO A 7 -6.18 2.23 7.88
N GLU A 8 -5.58 2.50 9.03
CA GLU A 8 -4.12 2.41 9.21
C GLU A 8 -3.63 0.95 9.16
N LEU A 9 -4.41 0.02 9.72
CA LEU A 9 -4.15 -1.41 9.54
C LEU A 9 -4.28 -1.82 8.08
N SER A 10 -5.21 -1.21 7.32
CA SER A 10 -5.37 -1.48 5.90
C SER A 10 -4.13 -1.09 5.11
N TYR A 11 -3.48 0.04 5.47
CA TYR A 11 -2.21 0.46 4.88
C TYR A 11 -1.11 -0.58 5.07
N ILE A 12 -0.84 -1.00 6.31
CA ILE A 12 0.24 -1.95 6.57
C ILE A 12 -0.04 -3.33 5.96
N ILE A 13 -1.31 -3.74 5.86
CA ILE A 13 -1.70 -4.98 5.15
C ILE A 13 -1.38 -4.86 3.65
N GLY A 14 -1.72 -3.72 3.02
CA GLY A 14 -1.39 -3.44 1.62
C GLY A 14 0.13 -3.49 1.38
N LEU A 15 0.91 -2.84 2.26
CA LEU A 15 2.36 -2.82 2.22
C LEU A 15 2.97 -4.22 2.37
N TRP A 16 2.45 -4.99 3.33
CA TRP A 16 2.90 -6.34 3.64
C TRP A 16 2.70 -7.31 2.48
N ARG A 17 1.54 -7.26 1.83
CA ARG A 17 1.07 -8.33 0.95
C ARG A 17 2.04 -8.76 -0.15
N LYS A 18 2.62 -7.81 -0.89
CA LYS A 18 3.54 -8.10 -2.02
C LYS A 18 5.02 -8.05 -1.66
N CYS A 19 5.32 -7.63 -0.44
CA CYS A 19 6.68 -7.50 0.08
C CYS A 19 6.92 -8.40 1.30
N ARG A 20 6.05 -9.36 1.61
CA ARG A 20 6.13 -10.13 2.85
C ARG A 20 7.41 -10.96 2.98
N THR A 21 7.93 -11.02 4.20
CA THR A 21 8.92 -12.01 4.63
C THR A 21 8.28 -13.37 4.82
N PHE A 22 9.09 -14.44 4.79
CA PHE A 22 8.63 -15.77 5.14
C PHE A 22 8.46 -15.88 6.68
N GLU A 23 9.44 -15.34 7.39
CA GLU A 23 9.55 -15.28 8.85
C GLU A 23 8.64 -14.19 9.42
N GLY A 24 7.90 -14.54 10.47
CA GLY A 24 7.10 -13.58 11.23
C GLY A 24 6.08 -12.81 10.38
N LEU A 25 5.74 -11.62 10.86
CA LEU A 25 5.00 -10.57 10.17
C LEU A 25 6.00 -9.46 9.82
N GLY A 26 6.29 -9.28 8.53
CA GLY A 26 7.36 -8.39 8.10
C GLY A 26 7.39 -8.16 6.60
N VAL A 27 8.28 -7.25 6.18
CA VAL A 27 8.51 -6.91 4.77
C VAL A 27 9.98 -7.02 4.39
N LYS A 28 10.24 -7.25 3.09
CA LYS A 28 11.54 -7.23 2.45
C LYS A 28 11.59 -6.19 1.34
N GLY A 29 12.73 -5.55 1.14
CA GLY A 29 12.91 -4.54 0.09
C GLY A 29 13.98 -3.51 0.42
N ARG A 30 13.84 -2.32 -0.18
CA ARG A 30 14.73 -1.17 0.02
C ARG A 30 14.58 -0.57 1.43
N LYS A 31 15.64 0.09 1.90
CA LYS A 31 15.74 0.65 3.26
C LYS A 31 14.53 1.52 3.65
N GLU A 32 14.08 2.39 2.75
CA GLU A 32 12.95 3.30 3.00
C GLU A 32 11.65 2.52 3.27
N LEU A 33 11.44 1.40 2.56
CA LEU A 33 10.28 0.53 2.77
C LEU A 33 10.33 -0.15 4.14
N LEU A 34 11.53 -0.60 4.54
CA LEU A 34 11.74 -1.25 5.84
C LEU A 34 11.47 -0.26 6.98
N GLU A 35 12.00 0.96 6.87
CA GLU A 35 11.78 2.04 7.85
C GLU A 35 10.31 2.41 7.96
N ILE A 36 9.61 2.54 6.84
CA ILE A 36 8.16 2.81 6.80
C ILE A 36 7.39 1.71 7.53
N PHE A 37 7.68 0.44 7.24
CA PHE A 37 7.00 -0.68 7.89
C PHE A 37 7.28 -0.70 9.39
N ALA A 38 8.56 -0.59 9.80
CA ALA A 38 8.97 -0.64 11.19
C ALA A 38 8.29 0.47 12.02
N LYS A 39 8.36 1.70 11.53
CA LYS A 39 7.71 2.86 12.16
C LYS A 39 6.20 2.67 12.27
N THR A 40 5.56 2.26 11.18
CA THR A 40 4.10 2.07 11.16
C THR A 40 3.66 0.95 12.13
N ALA A 41 4.41 -0.16 12.19
CA ALA A 41 4.09 -1.27 13.09
C ALA A 41 4.21 -0.88 14.58
N ILE A 42 5.18 -0.03 14.92
CA ILE A 42 5.35 0.50 16.28
C ILE A 42 4.24 1.52 16.60
N GLU A 43 3.96 2.46 15.69
CA GLU A 43 2.89 3.47 15.86
C GLU A 43 1.51 2.82 16.09
N LEU A 44 1.24 1.71 15.41
CA LEU A 44 -0.01 0.95 15.53
C LEU A 44 0.00 -0.06 16.69
N ASN A 45 1.03 -0.05 17.54
CA ASN A 45 1.19 -0.96 18.68
C ASN A 45 1.07 -2.45 18.27
N LEU A 46 1.54 -2.81 17.08
CA LEU A 46 1.59 -4.22 16.64
C LEU A 46 2.77 -4.97 17.26
N THR A 47 3.83 -4.22 17.58
CA THR A 47 5.05 -4.69 18.20
C THR A 47 5.75 -3.52 18.92
N THR A 48 6.79 -3.84 19.67
CA THR A 48 7.69 -2.89 20.31
C THR A 48 9.07 -2.90 19.62
N PRO A 49 9.89 -1.83 19.76
CA PRO A 49 11.20 -1.77 19.12
C PRO A 49 12.13 -2.95 19.46
N ASP A 50 12.10 -3.44 20.71
CA ASP A 50 12.90 -4.58 21.20
C ASP A 50 12.51 -5.92 20.56
N LYS A 51 11.29 -6.04 20.04
CA LYS A 51 10.79 -7.23 19.34
C LYS A 51 10.95 -7.16 17.83
N MET A 52 11.40 -6.02 17.30
CA MET A 52 11.61 -5.82 15.88
C MET A 52 12.97 -6.39 15.47
N ILE A 53 12.96 -7.34 14.53
CA ILE A 53 14.17 -7.91 13.96
C ILE A 53 14.44 -7.19 12.64
N THR A 54 15.59 -6.53 12.55
CA THR A 54 16.03 -5.81 11.35
C THR A 54 17.27 -6.49 10.79
N GLU A 55 17.21 -6.85 9.52
CA GLU A 55 18.32 -7.39 8.75
C GLU A 55 18.52 -6.55 7.48
N GLU A 56 19.59 -6.83 6.72
CA GLU A 56 20.03 -5.99 5.59
C GLU A 56 18.91 -5.65 4.60
N ASN A 57 18.05 -6.61 4.27
CA ASN A 57 16.99 -6.45 3.26
C ASN A 57 15.57 -6.72 3.76
N ARG A 58 15.38 -6.85 5.08
CA ARG A 58 14.08 -7.18 5.67
C ARG A 58 13.92 -6.71 7.10
N VAL A 59 12.67 -6.50 7.49
CA VAL A 59 12.27 -6.19 8.86
C VAL A 59 11.03 -7.00 9.21
N PHE A 60 11.01 -7.64 10.38
CA PHE A 60 9.90 -8.48 10.81
C PHE A 60 9.81 -8.61 12.33
N PHE A 61 8.67 -9.08 12.81
CA PHE A 61 8.46 -9.45 14.21
C PHE A 61 7.52 -10.64 14.31
N TYR A 62 7.54 -11.37 15.42
CA TYR A 62 6.67 -12.53 15.61
C TYR A 62 5.38 -12.14 16.32
N HIS A 63 4.26 -12.17 15.57
CA HIS A 63 2.94 -11.99 16.15
C HIS A 63 1.88 -12.82 15.41
N GLY A 64 1.65 -14.06 15.87
CA GLY A 64 0.78 -15.03 15.18
C GLY A 64 -0.64 -14.54 14.92
N ALA A 65 -1.26 -13.85 15.88
CA ALA A 65 -2.62 -13.35 15.73
C ALA A 65 -2.77 -12.27 14.63
N TYR A 66 -1.87 -11.28 14.58
CA TYR A 66 -1.85 -10.29 13.50
C TYR A 66 -1.47 -10.92 12.15
N LYS A 67 -0.53 -11.88 12.12
CA LYS A 67 -0.20 -12.58 10.86
C LYS A 67 -1.43 -13.29 10.28
N LYS A 68 -2.17 -14.04 11.12
CA LYS A 68 -3.41 -14.70 10.71
C LYS A 68 -4.47 -13.68 10.29
N PHE A 69 -4.63 -12.61 11.06
CA PHE A 69 -5.55 -11.51 10.71
C PHE A 69 -5.22 -10.92 9.33
N PHE A 70 -3.95 -10.62 9.03
CA PHE A 70 -3.53 -10.07 7.73
C PHE A 70 -3.84 -11.04 6.59
N GLN A 71 -3.59 -12.34 6.79
CA GLN A 71 -3.92 -13.39 5.82
C GLN A 71 -5.43 -13.50 5.57
N ASP A 72 -6.26 -13.38 6.60
CA ASP A 72 -7.72 -13.45 6.47
C ASP A 72 -8.27 -12.20 5.76
N ILE A 73 -7.72 -11.01 6.05
CA ILE A 73 -8.05 -9.78 5.29
C ILE A 73 -7.62 -9.90 3.82
N GLU A 74 -6.45 -10.47 3.53
CA GLU A 74 -5.98 -10.70 2.15
C GLU A 74 -6.96 -11.57 1.35
N LYS A 75 -7.47 -12.67 1.94
CA LYS A 75 -8.45 -13.54 1.28
C LYS A 75 -9.77 -12.84 0.96
N GLU A 76 -10.16 -11.87 1.80
CA GLU A 76 -11.42 -11.14 1.69
C GLU A 76 -11.26 -9.75 1.04
N GLN A 77 -10.09 -9.45 0.49
CA GLN A 77 -9.73 -8.10 0.04
C GLN A 77 -10.72 -7.48 -0.96
N LEU A 78 -11.26 -8.30 -1.88
CA LEU A 78 -12.20 -7.86 -2.89
C LEU A 78 -13.53 -7.40 -2.31
N GLU A 79 -13.93 -7.95 -1.16
CA GLU A 79 -15.16 -7.57 -0.49
C GLU A 79 -14.93 -6.44 0.51
N ARG A 80 -13.76 -6.44 1.18
CA ARG A 80 -13.42 -5.43 2.20
C ARG A 80 -13.06 -4.07 1.62
N PHE A 81 -12.45 -4.04 0.44
CA PHE A 81 -11.91 -2.82 -0.16
C PHE A 81 -12.64 -2.39 -1.44
N LYS A 82 -13.85 -2.89 -1.71
CA LYS A 82 -14.62 -2.58 -2.94
C LYS A 82 -15.18 -1.16 -3.05
N TYR A 83 -15.17 -0.38 -1.98
CA TYR A 83 -15.74 0.97 -1.94
C TYR A 83 -14.64 2.02 -1.89
N LEU A 84 -14.84 3.15 -2.57
CA LEU A 84 -13.95 4.31 -2.50
C LEU A 84 -14.07 4.98 -1.13
N ASN A 85 -13.19 4.62 -0.20
CA ASN A 85 -13.17 5.11 1.18
C ASN A 85 -11.75 5.02 1.76
N ASP A 86 -11.59 5.45 3.01
CA ASP A 86 -10.29 5.49 3.67
C ASP A 86 -9.63 4.10 3.79
N TYR A 87 -10.41 3.02 3.93
CA TYR A 87 -9.85 1.67 4.03
C TYR A 87 -9.20 1.24 2.72
N SER A 88 -9.91 1.39 1.60
CA SER A 88 -9.37 1.03 0.28
C SER A 88 -8.25 1.98 -0.16
N ALA A 89 -8.36 3.27 0.15
CA ALA A 89 -7.30 4.24 -0.12
C ALA A 89 -6.00 3.91 0.64
N ASN A 90 -6.09 3.60 1.94
CA ASN A 90 -4.93 3.17 2.72
C ASN A 90 -4.36 1.86 2.20
N TYR A 91 -5.20 0.86 1.93
CA TYR A 91 -4.76 -0.43 1.39
C TYR A 91 -4.01 -0.27 0.08
N LEU A 92 -4.56 0.47 -0.88
CA LEU A 92 -3.92 0.73 -2.16
C LEU A 92 -2.65 1.58 -2.01
N ALA A 93 -2.62 2.54 -1.09
CA ALA A 93 -1.42 3.31 -0.78
C ALA A 93 -0.28 2.43 -0.25
N GLY A 94 -0.58 1.50 0.67
CA GLY A 94 0.41 0.55 1.16
C GLY A 94 0.91 -0.38 0.06
N LEU A 95 -0.01 -0.93 -0.74
CA LEU A 95 0.34 -1.76 -1.90
C LEU A 95 1.23 -0.99 -2.89
N PHE A 96 0.90 0.27 -3.17
CA PHE A 96 1.64 1.14 -4.06
C PHE A 96 3.02 1.51 -3.49
N ASP A 97 3.14 1.82 -2.21
CA ASP A 97 4.44 2.05 -1.57
C ASP A 97 5.33 0.80 -1.63
N GLY A 98 4.72 -0.39 -1.53
CA GLY A 98 5.45 -1.65 -1.57
C GLY A 98 6.02 -2.01 -2.95
N VAL A 99 5.20 -1.88 -4.00
CA VAL A 99 5.52 -2.41 -5.35
C VAL A 99 5.14 -1.47 -6.50
N GLY A 100 4.74 -0.25 -6.20
CA GLY A 100 4.41 0.79 -7.16
C GLY A 100 5.65 1.54 -7.67
N ASN A 101 5.49 2.19 -8.82
CA ASN A 101 6.49 3.03 -9.44
C ASN A 101 5.84 4.20 -10.19
N ILE A 102 6.55 5.33 -10.22
CA ILE A 102 6.26 6.49 -11.06
C ILE A 102 7.54 6.74 -11.85
N ASP A 103 7.50 6.55 -13.16
CA ASP A 103 8.68 6.82 -14.00
C ASP A 103 8.82 8.31 -14.34
N GLU A 104 9.92 8.66 -15.01
CA GLU A 104 10.23 10.02 -15.45
C GLU A 104 9.19 10.64 -16.39
N ASN A 105 8.41 9.80 -17.08
CA ASN A 105 7.33 10.22 -17.98
C ASN A 105 5.98 10.31 -17.26
N GLY A 106 5.94 10.10 -15.94
CA GLY A 106 4.72 10.11 -15.13
C GLY A 106 3.86 8.85 -15.28
N VAL A 107 4.40 7.76 -15.85
CA VAL A 107 3.70 6.49 -15.95
C VAL A 107 3.62 5.86 -14.56
N VAL A 108 2.39 5.73 -14.05
CA VAL A 108 2.11 5.07 -12.78
C VAL A 108 1.89 3.59 -13.04
N SER A 109 2.67 2.76 -12.36
CA SER A 109 2.62 1.32 -12.54
C SER A 109 2.77 0.58 -11.21
N ILE A 110 2.25 -0.65 -11.17
CA ILE A 110 2.31 -1.53 -10.01
C ILE A 110 2.81 -2.91 -10.46
N GLN A 111 3.90 -3.35 -9.85
CA GLN A 111 4.51 -4.64 -10.14
C GLN A 111 3.81 -5.76 -9.35
N ARG A 112 3.92 -7.00 -9.83
CA ARG A 112 3.49 -8.21 -9.10
C ARG A 112 2.01 -8.25 -8.71
N LEU A 113 1.18 -7.49 -9.42
CA LEU A 113 -0.27 -7.60 -9.30
C LEU A 113 -0.76 -8.93 -9.87
N ASN A 114 -1.73 -9.54 -9.21
CA ASN A 114 -2.47 -10.70 -9.67
C ASN A 114 -3.87 -10.26 -10.19
N LYS A 115 -4.66 -11.22 -10.68
CA LYS A 115 -6.00 -10.93 -11.24
C LYS A 115 -6.95 -10.30 -10.22
N GLU A 116 -6.86 -10.66 -8.94
CA GLU A 116 -7.71 -10.09 -7.89
C GLU A 116 -7.35 -8.62 -7.63
N ASP A 117 -6.08 -8.25 -7.78
CA ASP A 117 -5.61 -6.87 -7.63
C ASP A 117 -6.14 -5.98 -8.74
N GLU A 118 -6.04 -6.46 -9.97
CA GLU A 118 -6.59 -5.80 -11.15
C GLU A 118 -8.12 -5.67 -11.04
N LEU A 119 -8.80 -6.71 -10.55
CA LEU A 119 -10.24 -6.68 -10.31
C LEU A 119 -10.62 -5.67 -9.19
N LEU A 120 -9.82 -5.57 -8.13
CA LEU A 120 -10.02 -4.57 -7.09
C LEU A 120 -9.89 -3.15 -7.64
N LEU A 121 -8.82 -2.89 -8.41
CA LEU A 121 -8.61 -1.60 -9.06
C LEU A 121 -9.77 -1.25 -9.99
N LEU A 122 -10.21 -2.22 -10.80
CA LEU A 122 -11.36 -2.05 -11.70
C LEU A 122 -12.66 -1.74 -10.93
N ARG A 123 -12.95 -2.46 -9.83
CA ARG A 123 -14.12 -2.20 -8.98
C ARG A 123 -14.13 -0.79 -8.40
N LEU A 124 -12.95 -0.24 -8.13
CA LEU A 124 -12.76 1.13 -7.64
C LEU A 124 -12.71 2.18 -8.77
N GLY A 125 -12.89 1.77 -10.03
CA GLY A 125 -12.90 2.66 -11.18
C GLY A 125 -11.51 3.01 -11.73
N PHE A 126 -10.46 2.31 -11.30
CA PHE A 126 -9.10 2.48 -11.82
C PHE A 126 -8.84 1.47 -12.93
N ASN A 127 -9.00 1.90 -14.17
CA ASN A 127 -8.66 1.07 -15.33
C ASN A 127 -7.15 0.84 -15.40
N THR A 128 -6.79 -0.37 -15.80
CA THR A 128 -5.39 -0.80 -15.89
C THR A 128 -5.09 -1.52 -17.19
N LYS A 129 -3.87 -1.37 -17.68
CA LYS A 129 -3.33 -2.09 -18.83
C LYS A 129 -2.08 -2.87 -18.45
N ARG A 130 -2.00 -4.13 -18.83
CA ARG A 130 -0.82 -4.97 -18.57
C ARG A 130 0.19 -4.83 -19.71
N ARG A 131 1.45 -4.52 -19.38
CA ARG A 131 2.58 -4.46 -20.33
C ARG A 131 3.82 -5.06 -19.69
N ALA A 132 4.43 -6.06 -20.35
CA ALA A 132 5.65 -6.72 -19.87
C ALA A 132 5.61 -7.17 -18.40
N GLY A 133 4.48 -7.74 -17.95
CA GLY A 133 4.32 -8.22 -16.56
C GLY A 133 4.02 -7.13 -15.52
N VAL A 134 3.94 -5.87 -15.94
CA VAL A 134 3.61 -4.71 -15.09
C VAL A 134 2.20 -4.24 -15.37
N CYS A 135 1.48 -3.80 -14.32
CA CYS A 135 0.15 -3.23 -14.40
C CYS A 135 0.26 -1.70 -14.45
N ILE A 136 -0.13 -1.07 -15.55
CA ILE A 136 -0.08 0.39 -15.75
C ILE A 136 -1.46 0.96 -15.45
N ILE A 137 -1.53 2.01 -14.64
CA ILE A 137 -2.76 2.74 -14.34
C ILE A 137 -3.07 3.72 -15.48
N GLU A 138 -4.21 3.59 -16.15
CA GLU A 138 -4.53 4.40 -17.34
C GLU A 138 -4.83 5.87 -16.98
N ARG A 139 -5.39 6.12 -15.80
CA ARG A 139 -5.70 7.47 -15.28
C ARG A 139 -4.89 7.76 -14.01
N PRO A 140 -3.57 7.99 -14.15
CA PRO A 140 -2.65 8.06 -13.01
C PRO A 140 -3.03 9.14 -12.01
N LEU A 141 -3.44 10.33 -12.47
CA LEU A 141 -3.79 11.44 -11.57
C LEU A 141 -5.00 11.13 -10.67
N ILE A 142 -5.99 10.39 -11.16
CA ILE A 142 -7.17 10.02 -10.36
C ILE A 142 -6.76 9.02 -9.27
N PHE A 143 -5.98 8.01 -9.63
CA PHE A 143 -5.46 7.02 -8.70
C PHE A 143 -4.55 7.65 -7.64
N LEU A 144 -3.59 8.46 -8.06
CA LEU A 144 -2.67 9.14 -7.14
C LEU A 144 -3.43 10.11 -6.22
N ALA A 145 -4.40 10.87 -6.74
CA ALA A 145 -5.23 11.74 -5.91
C ALA A 145 -6.06 10.97 -4.87
N PHE A 146 -6.41 9.71 -5.14
CA PHE A 146 -7.12 8.83 -4.21
C PHE A 146 -6.22 8.35 -3.07
N ILE A 147 -4.95 8.01 -3.35
CA ILE A 147 -4.03 7.46 -2.36
C ILE A 147 -3.10 8.51 -1.69
N LYS A 148 -3.07 9.76 -2.19
CA LYS A 148 -2.03 10.74 -1.85
C LYS A 148 -1.83 11.00 -0.36
N ASN A 149 -2.91 10.99 0.43
CA ASN A 149 -2.85 11.32 1.85
C ASN A 149 -2.33 10.15 2.70
N TYR A 150 -2.21 8.96 2.10
CA TYR A 150 -1.85 7.73 2.80
C TYR A 150 -0.54 7.13 2.30
N SER A 151 -0.09 7.47 1.07
CA SER A 151 1.24 7.08 0.60
C SER A 151 2.30 7.77 1.45
N LYS A 152 3.17 6.96 2.06
CA LYS A 152 4.28 7.43 2.89
C LYS A 152 5.57 7.52 2.08
N LEU A 153 5.76 6.64 1.10
CA LEU A 153 6.99 6.56 0.33
C LEU A 153 7.09 7.63 -0.76
N PHE A 154 5.97 7.94 -1.41
CA PHE A 154 5.96 8.91 -2.51
C PHE A 154 5.47 10.31 -2.09
N LYS A 155 5.28 10.57 -0.80
CA LYS A 155 4.69 11.82 -0.28
C LYS A 155 5.38 13.10 -0.79
N GLY A 156 6.69 13.07 -1.05
CA GLY A 156 7.47 14.19 -1.60
C GLY A 156 7.66 14.18 -3.11
N HIS A 157 6.98 13.30 -3.85
CA HIS A 157 7.10 13.24 -5.30
C HIS A 157 6.38 14.43 -5.94
N LYS A 158 7.05 15.15 -6.86
CA LYS A 158 6.55 16.37 -7.53
C LYS A 158 5.14 16.23 -8.14
N ILE A 159 4.76 15.01 -8.54
CA ILE A 159 3.41 14.74 -9.08
C ILE A 159 2.29 15.05 -8.08
N PHE A 160 2.54 14.90 -6.77
CA PHE A 160 1.54 15.21 -5.75
C PHE A 160 1.36 16.72 -5.56
N GLU A 161 2.41 17.51 -5.74
CA GLU A 161 2.31 18.98 -5.77
C GLU A 161 1.42 19.44 -6.94
N TYR A 162 1.60 18.83 -8.12
CA TYR A 162 0.76 19.11 -9.29
C TYR A 162 -0.72 18.77 -9.04
N ILE A 163 -0.99 17.65 -8.36
CA ILE A 163 -2.36 17.24 -7.99
C ILE A 163 -3.01 18.25 -7.02
N GLU A 164 -2.22 18.90 -6.16
CA GLU A 164 -2.71 19.93 -5.25
C GLU A 164 -3.02 21.24 -5.96
N ALA A 165 -2.12 21.72 -6.81
CA ALA A 165 -2.33 22.91 -7.62
C ALA A 165 -3.57 22.78 -8.53
N SER A 166 -3.75 21.61 -9.14
CA SER A 166 -4.90 21.32 -10.01
C SER A 166 -6.26 21.35 -9.29
N LYS A 167 -6.29 21.20 -7.95
CA LYS A 167 -7.52 21.28 -7.15
C LYS A 167 -7.86 22.71 -6.74
N SER A 168 -6.87 23.59 -6.59
CA SER A 168 -7.10 25.02 -6.28
C SER A 168 -7.72 25.76 -7.46
N GLU A 169 -7.29 25.48 -8.69
CA GLU A 169 -7.78 26.18 -9.88
C GLU A 169 -9.28 25.91 -10.16
N LYS A 170 -9.78 24.70 -9.85
CA LYS A 170 -11.19 24.33 -10.03
C LYS A 170 -12.15 24.91 -8.99
N LYS A 171 -11.64 25.62 -7.98
CA LYS A 171 -12.45 26.28 -6.94
C LYS A 171 -12.65 27.78 -7.19
N THR A 172 -12.13 28.28 -8.31
CA THR A 172 -12.30 29.65 -8.83
C THR A 172 -13.19 29.60 -10.06
#